data_AF-A0AAV6W185-F1
#
_entry.id   AF-A0AAV6W185-F1
#
_cell.length_a   1.000
_cell.length_b   1.000
_cell.length_c   1.000
_cell.angle_alpha   90.00
_cell.angle_beta   90.00
_cell.angle_gamma   90.00
#
_symmetry.space_group_name_H-M   'P 1'
#
loop_
_entity.id
_entity.type
_entity.pdbx_description
1 polymer ?
#
loop_
_entity_poly.entity_id
_entity_poly.type
_entity_poly.pdbx_seq_one_letter_code
_entity_poly.pdbx_strand_id
1 'polypeptide(L)'
;MKGQAFHCNHSQLDFTIFDHLVNLKVLFSLGHHPSGSVPLKIGSEAVGNLPHHGKLGAIAGYGVARILDSSNPNFKKGMPGHTAYVGFYEVCSPKKGETIFISAASGAVGQLVGQFAKLFGCYVVGSAGSKEKVDLLKNKFGFDEAFNYKEEHDLNSALKRYFPSGIDIYFENVGGKMLDAVLLNMRLRGRIAVCGMISQYNLEEPEGVQNLLCVISKQIRMEGFIVSDYYHLYPKFVEMVLPLIKEGKITYVEDLANGLESAPSALIGLFSGRNVGKQVVVVDPE
;
A
#
# COMPACT_ATOMS: atom_id res chain seq x y z
N MET A 1 -14.30 45.53 19.46
CA MET A 1 -13.06 46.21 18.98
C MET A 1 -11.93 45.69 19.84
N LYS A 2 -10.86 45.03 19.38
CA LYS A 2 -10.28 44.80 18.05
C LYS A 2 -9.60 43.42 18.10
N GLY A 3 -9.56 42.73 16.95
CA GLY A 3 -8.81 41.49 16.79
C GLY A 3 -7.30 41.70 16.84
N GLN A 4 -6.59 40.68 17.32
CA GLN A 4 -5.16 40.50 17.08
C GLN A 4 -5.00 39.31 16.13
N ALA A 5 -4.41 39.59 14.98
CA ALA A 5 -4.07 38.61 13.97
C ALA A 5 -2.85 37.79 14.42
N PHE A 6 -2.97 36.47 14.41
CA PHE A 6 -1.81 35.58 14.46
C PHE A 6 -1.30 35.38 13.02
N HIS A 7 -0.13 35.94 12.73
CA HIS A 7 0.65 35.61 11.56
C HIS A 7 1.27 34.22 11.77
N CYS A 8 0.86 33.24 10.96
CA CYS A 8 1.55 31.97 10.84
C CYS A 8 2.63 32.08 9.76
N ASN A 9 3.89 31.88 10.13
CA ASN A 9 5.02 31.87 9.21
C ASN A 9 4.99 30.56 8.40
N HIS A 10 4.79 30.67 7.09
CA HIS A 10 4.58 29.57 6.14
C HIS A 10 5.85 28.80 5.73
N SER A 11 6.92 28.82 6.52
CA SER A 11 8.22 28.28 6.10
C SER A 11 8.77 27.27 7.11
N GLN A 12 8.30 26.02 7.00
CA GLN A 12 9.03 24.77 7.29
C GLN A 12 8.03 23.60 7.36
N LEU A 13 7.34 23.34 6.24
CA LEU A 13 6.80 22.01 5.98
C LEU A 13 7.85 21.29 5.13
N ASP A 14 8.44 20.25 5.69
CA ASP A 14 9.45 19.43 5.00
C ASP A 14 8.75 18.58 3.93
N PHE A 15 8.83 19.04 2.67
CA PHE A 15 8.14 18.44 1.53
C PHE A 15 8.72 17.08 1.09
N THR A 16 9.82 16.61 1.69
CA THR A 16 10.45 15.33 1.31
C THR A 16 9.64 14.10 1.74
N ILE A 17 8.86 14.19 2.81
CA ILE A 17 8.04 13.05 3.30
C ILE A 17 6.76 12.88 2.45
N PHE A 18 6.24 13.97 1.88
CA PHE A 18 5.03 13.93 1.06
C PHE A 18 5.26 13.31 -0.33
N ASP A 19 6.45 13.50 -0.91
CA ASP A 19 6.82 12.98 -2.24
C ASP A 19 6.80 11.44 -2.30
N HIS A 20 6.87 10.74 -1.16
CA HIS A 20 6.88 9.27 -1.09
C HIS A 20 5.51 8.63 -0.86
N LEU A 21 4.49 9.40 -0.43
CA LEU A 21 3.16 8.89 -0.08
C LEU A 21 2.06 9.31 -1.07
N VAL A 22 2.26 10.42 -1.76
CA VAL A 22 1.48 10.85 -2.92
C VAL A 22 2.50 11.30 -3.95
N ASN A 23 2.59 10.60 -5.08
CA ASN A 23 3.49 10.99 -6.17
C ASN A 23 3.07 12.38 -6.71
N LEU A 24 3.73 13.43 -6.23
CA LEU A 24 3.57 14.78 -6.76
C LEU A 24 4.88 15.59 -6.71
N LYS A 25 5.80 15.33 -7.65
CA LYS A 25 6.72 16.39 -8.09
C LYS A 25 7.26 16.24 -9.50
N VAL A 26 7.28 17.40 -10.15
CA VAL A 26 7.76 17.69 -11.50
C VAL A 26 9.28 17.80 -11.49
N LEU A 27 9.95 17.14 -12.44
CA LEU A 27 11.30 17.50 -12.87
C LEU A 27 11.24 17.88 -14.35
N PHE A 28 11.38 19.18 -14.63
CA PHE A 28 11.80 19.63 -15.94
C PHE A 28 13.32 19.42 -16.03
N SER A 29 13.77 18.62 -17.00
CA SER A 29 15.13 18.74 -17.51
C SER A 29 15.04 19.07 -19.00
N LEU A 30 15.32 20.33 -19.32
CA LEU A 30 15.79 20.72 -20.64
C LEU A 30 17.22 20.21 -20.77
N GLY A 31 17.46 19.20 -21.62
CA GLY A 31 18.79 18.89 -22.12
C GLY A 31 19.21 17.42 -22.08
N HIS A 32 19.40 16.88 -23.28
CA HIS A 32 20.16 15.67 -23.66
C HIS A 32 19.64 14.29 -23.23
N HIS A 33 19.27 13.53 -24.27
CA HIS A 33 18.90 12.11 -24.25
C HIS A 33 19.99 11.20 -23.67
N PRO A 34 19.66 10.27 -22.77
CA PRO A 34 20.28 8.97 -22.70
C PRO A 34 19.55 8.01 -23.64
N SER A 35 20.30 7.37 -24.53
CA SER A 35 19.84 6.31 -25.44
C SER A 35 19.11 5.19 -24.70
N GLY A 36 17.82 4.99 -24.97
CA GLY A 36 17.08 3.81 -24.51
C GLY A 36 15.56 3.92 -24.37
N SER A 37 14.97 5.12 -24.36
CA SER A 37 13.51 5.27 -24.26
C SER A 37 12.84 5.19 -25.64
N VAL A 38 11.89 4.25 -25.77
CA VAL A 38 11.01 4.14 -26.94
C VAL A 38 10.01 5.30 -26.88
N PRO A 39 9.87 6.14 -27.92
CA PRO A 39 8.85 7.18 -27.94
C PRO A 39 7.45 6.55 -27.91
N LEU A 40 6.63 6.96 -26.95
CA LEU A 40 5.23 6.55 -26.86
C LEU A 40 4.48 7.09 -28.08
N LYS A 41 3.75 6.21 -28.78
CA LYS A 41 2.91 6.63 -29.91
C LYS A 41 1.70 7.41 -29.39
N ILE A 42 1.22 8.39 -30.16
CA ILE A 42 -0.05 9.07 -29.86
C ILE A 42 -1.16 8.01 -29.75
N GLY A 43 -1.90 8.02 -28.64
CA GLY A 43 -2.90 6.99 -28.30
C GLY A 43 -2.38 5.81 -27.47
N SER A 44 -1.11 5.82 -27.05
CA SER A 44 -0.57 4.81 -26.14
C SER A 44 -1.07 5.02 -24.72
N GLU A 45 -1.43 3.93 -24.05
CA GLU A 45 -1.73 3.93 -22.62
C GLU A 45 -0.44 3.91 -21.80
N ALA A 46 -0.37 4.72 -20.74
CA ALA A 46 0.78 4.75 -19.84
C ALA A 46 0.31 4.90 -18.38
N VAL A 47 1.03 4.24 -17.47
CA VAL A 47 0.88 4.41 -16.03
C VAL A 47 2.12 5.09 -15.50
N GLY A 48 1.95 6.22 -14.82
CA GLY A 48 3.05 7.01 -14.29
C GLY A 48 2.53 8.17 -13.45
N ASN A 49 3.45 9.00 -12.98
CA ASN A 49 3.12 10.17 -12.17
C ASN A 49 2.62 11.29 -13.07
N LEU A 50 1.41 11.82 -12.81
CA LEU A 50 0.82 12.94 -13.56
C LEU A 50 0.38 14.05 -12.57
N PRO A 51 0.54 15.34 -12.91
CA PRO A 51 0.13 16.44 -12.04
C PRO A 51 -1.39 16.59 -11.92
N HIS A 52 -1.87 17.09 -10.78
CA HIS A 52 -3.29 17.25 -10.45
C HIS A 52 -4.02 18.45 -11.13
N HIS A 53 -3.46 19.08 -12.17
CA HIS A 53 -4.05 20.28 -12.77
C HIS A 53 -4.50 20.06 -14.21
N GLY A 54 -5.83 20.18 -14.42
CA GLY A 54 -6.47 20.47 -15.70
C GLY A 54 -6.98 19.27 -16.49
N LYS A 55 -8.25 19.36 -16.94
CA LYS A 55 -8.81 18.55 -18.04
C LYS A 55 -7.91 18.76 -19.27
N LEU A 56 -7.20 17.72 -19.71
CA LEU A 56 -6.20 17.77 -20.80
C LEU A 56 -5.07 18.80 -20.59
N GLY A 57 -4.01 18.40 -19.87
CA GLY A 57 -2.73 19.10 -19.92
C GLY A 57 -1.94 18.66 -21.15
N ALA A 58 -1.66 19.59 -22.08
CA ALA A 58 -0.76 19.35 -23.20
C ALA A 58 0.61 18.91 -22.66
N ILE A 59 1.01 17.66 -22.95
CA ILE A 59 2.38 17.20 -22.81
C ILE A 59 3.16 17.91 -23.92
N ALA A 60 4.02 18.85 -23.54
CA ALA A 60 4.97 19.46 -24.46
C ALA A 60 5.94 18.36 -24.91
N GLY A 61 5.63 17.74 -26.06
CA GLY A 61 6.43 16.70 -26.70
C GLY A 61 5.80 15.31 -26.65
N TYR A 62 4.91 15.04 -27.61
CA TYR A 62 4.41 13.73 -28.05
C TYR A 62 3.65 12.86 -27.03
N GLY A 63 2.33 12.77 -27.25
CA GLY A 63 1.47 11.66 -26.81
C GLY A 63 0.53 12.01 -25.66
N VAL A 64 -0.77 12.09 -25.94
CA VAL A 64 -1.83 12.08 -24.90
C VAL A 64 -1.81 10.70 -24.25
N ALA A 65 -1.49 10.62 -22.96
CA ALA A 65 -1.61 9.38 -22.18
C ALA A 65 -3.03 9.26 -21.63
N ARG A 66 -3.70 8.17 -21.96
CA ARG A 66 -5.06 7.84 -21.49
C ARG A 66 -5.03 7.37 -20.03
N ILE A 67 -6.01 7.81 -19.25
CA ILE A 67 -6.25 7.36 -17.88
C ILE A 67 -6.82 5.94 -17.93
N LEU A 68 -6.21 5.01 -17.20
CA LEU A 68 -6.63 3.62 -17.22
C LEU A 68 -7.96 3.41 -16.51
N ASP A 69 -8.88 2.73 -17.18
CA ASP A 69 -10.06 2.08 -16.62
C ASP A 69 -9.67 1.05 -15.53
N SER A 70 -10.49 0.94 -14.49
CA SER A 70 -10.45 -0.10 -13.43
C SER A 70 -10.50 -1.53 -13.98
N SER A 71 -11.05 -1.72 -15.18
CA SER A 71 -11.05 -3.01 -15.88
C SER A 71 -9.70 -3.33 -16.56
N ASN A 72 -8.77 -2.37 -16.67
CA ASN A 72 -7.54 -2.53 -17.42
C ASN A 72 -6.50 -3.40 -16.67
N PRO A 73 -5.99 -4.47 -17.31
CA PRO A 73 -4.99 -5.35 -16.70
C PRO A 73 -3.70 -4.65 -16.24
N ASN A 74 -3.40 -3.46 -16.78
CA ASN A 74 -2.21 -2.68 -16.43
C ASN A 74 -2.33 -1.93 -15.11
N PHE A 75 -3.54 -1.65 -14.63
CA PHE A 75 -3.74 -0.97 -13.34
C PHE A 75 -3.37 -1.87 -12.15
N LYS A 76 -3.67 -3.17 -12.24
CA LYS A 76 -3.25 -4.22 -11.29
C LYS A 76 -1.75 -4.48 -11.27
N LYS A 77 -1.04 -4.02 -12.32
CA LYS A 77 0.42 -4.01 -12.40
C LYS A 77 1.02 -2.70 -11.91
N GLY A 78 0.22 -1.77 -11.39
CA GLY A 78 0.71 -0.49 -10.89
C GLY A 78 1.62 -0.65 -9.66
N MET A 79 2.19 0.46 -9.22
CA MET A 79 3.10 0.52 -8.07
C MET A 79 2.61 -0.30 -6.84
N PRO A 80 1.34 -0.26 -6.40
CA PRO A 80 0.89 -1.03 -5.23
C PRO A 80 0.99 -2.55 -5.39
N GLY A 81 0.75 -3.07 -6.60
CA GLY A 81 0.88 -4.50 -6.87
C GLY A 81 2.35 -4.94 -6.85
N HIS A 82 3.24 -4.10 -7.39
CA HIS A 82 4.67 -4.35 -7.34
C HIS A 82 5.23 -4.25 -5.91
N THR A 83 4.76 -3.29 -5.11
CA THR A 83 5.08 -3.20 -3.67
C THR A 83 4.67 -4.47 -2.92
N ALA A 84 3.47 -4.99 -3.18
CA ALA A 84 3.02 -6.25 -2.58
C ALA A 84 3.91 -7.42 -2.98
N TYR A 85 4.29 -7.51 -4.26
CA TYR A 85 5.17 -8.56 -4.78
C TYR A 85 6.55 -8.51 -4.11
N VAL A 86 7.21 -7.35 -4.13
CA VAL A 86 8.56 -7.17 -3.58
C VAL A 86 8.56 -7.41 -2.08
N GLY A 87 7.65 -6.76 -1.36
CA GLY A 87 7.58 -6.87 0.09
C GLY A 87 7.33 -8.32 0.53
N PHE A 88 6.46 -9.04 -0.19
CA PHE A 88 6.20 -10.43 0.14
C PHE A 88 7.33 -11.36 -0.30
N TYR A 89 7.69 -11.42 -1.58
CA TYR A 89 8.61 -12.44 -2.08
C TYR A 89 10.08 -12.16 -1.75
N GLU A 90 10.51 -10.90 -1.85
CA GLU A 90 11.92 -10.54 -1.65
C GLU A 90 12.17 -10.21 -0.17
N VAL A 91 11.39 -9.31 0.40
CA VAL A 91 11.65 -8.81 1.77
C VAL A 91 11.19 -9.80 2.84
N CYS A 92 10.01 -10.40 2.74
CA CYS A 92 9.57 -11.40 3.73
C CYS A 92 10.23 -12.77 3.51
N SER A 93 10.72 -13.08 2.30
CA SER A 93 11.35 -14.36 1.95
C SER A 93 10.56 -15.58 2.49
N PRO A 94 9.30 -15.76 2.07
CA PRO A 94 8.33 -16.63 2.73
C PRO A 94 8.66 -18.11 2.53
N LYS A 95 8.23 -18.94 3.47
CA LYS A 95 8.25 -20.41 3.35
C LYS A 95 6.83 -20.95 3.43
N LYS A 96 6.56 -22.01 2.67
CA LYS A 96 5.27 -22.68 2.67
C LYS A 96 4.94 -23.18 4.08
N GLY A 97 3.70 -22.98 4.51
CA GLY A 97 3.23 -23.34 5.86
C GLY A 97 3.49 -22.30 6.94
N GLU A 98 4.19 -21.19 6.65
CA GLU A 98 4.37 -20.10 7.61
C GLU A 98 3.09 -19.32 7.86
N THR A 99 3.00 -18.70 9.05
CA THR A 99 1.91 -17.79 9.41
C THR A 99 2.25 -16.34 9.04
N ILE A 100 1.32 -15.64 8.40
CA ILE A 100 1.49 -14.22 8.05
C ILE A 100 0.34 -13.38 8.60
N PHE A 101 0.71 -12.27 9.24
CA PHE A 101 -0.20 -11.19 9.60
C PHE A 101 -0.01 -10.00 8.65
N ILE A 102 -1.11 -9.36 8.26
CA ILE A 102 -1.10 -8.20 7.35
C ILE A 102 -1.94 -7.09 7.99
N SER A 103 -1.34 -5.94 8.29
CA SER A 103 -2.07 -4.77 8.75
C SER A 103 -2.62 -3.98 7.56
N ALA A 104 -3.74 -3.27 7.74
CA ALA A 104 -4.48 -2.59 6.66
C ALA A 104 -4.75 -3.52 5.44
N ALA A 105 -5.13 -4.77 5.73
CA ALA A 105 -5.14 -5.86 4.75
C ALA A 105 -6.14 -5.67 3.61
N SER A 106 -7.18 -4.86 3.79
CA SER A 106 -8.17 -4.55 2.74
C SER A 106 -7.74 -3.44 1.79
N GLY A 107 -6.59 -2.80 2.04
CA GLY A 107 -6.03 -1.75 1.17
C GLY A 107 -5.42 -2.31 -0.12
N ALA A 108 -4.89 -1.42 -0.94
CA ALA A 108 -4.33 -1.74 -2.26
C ALA A 108 -3.19 -2.78 -2.23
N VAL A 109 -2.25 -2.63 -1.29
CA VAL A 109 -1.09 -3.52 -1.13
C VAL A 109 -1.53 -4.78 -0.37
N GLY A 110 -2.16 -4.61 0.79
CA GLY A 110 -2.54 -5.70 1.69
C GLY A 110 -3.41 -6.78 1.03
N GLN A 111 -4.36 -6.39 0.16
CA GLN A 111 -5.25 -7.36 -0.48
C GLN A 111 -4.50 -8.28 -1.44
N LEU A 112 -3.40 -7.81 -2.05
CA LEU A 112 -2.55 -8.61 -2.94
C LEU A 112 -1.55 -9.45 -2.16
N VAL A 113 -0.93 -8.89 -1.11
CA VAL A 113 -0.03 -9.65 -0.22
C VAL A 113 -0.74 -10.89 0.34
N GLY A 114 -1.98 -10.73 0.80
CA GLY A 114 -2.74 -11.85 1.34
C GLY A 114 -3.00 -12.95 0.31
N GLN A 115 -3.39 -12.55 -0.91
CA GLN A 115 -3.62 -13.51 -1.99
C GLN A 115 -2.33 -14.21 -2.44
N PHE A 116 -1.21 -13.48 -2.54
CA PHE A 116 0.09 -14.10 -2.81
C PHE A 116 0.47 -15.09 -1.72
N ALA A 117 0.27 -14.75 -0.45
CA ALA A 117 0.55 -15.65 0.66
C ALA A 117 -0.36 -16.88 0.67
N LYS A 118 -1.66 -16.74 0.37
CA LYS A 118 -2.58 -17.87 0.21
C LYS A 118 -2.15 -18.79 -0.92
N LEU A 119 -1.81 -18.25 -2.09
CA LEU A 119 -1.31 -19.02 -3.23
C LEU A 119 0.03 -19.71 -2.93
N PHE A 120 0.87 -19.09 -2.08
CA PHE A 120 2.14 -19.66 -1.62
C PHE A 120 1.97 -20.77 -0.57
N GLY A 121 0.77 -20.91 0.01
CA GLY A 121 0.45 -21.92 1.02
C GLY A 121 0.78 -21.48 2.45
N CYS A 122 0.67 -20.19 2.75
CA CYS A 122 0.71 -19.65 4.11
C CYS A 122 -0.67 -19.68 4.78
N TYR A 123 -0.66 -19.62 6.12
CA TYR A 123 -1.85 -19.27 6.91
C TYR A 123 -1.88 -17.74 7.08
N VAL A 124 -2.96 -17.09 6.62
CA VAL A 124 -3.02 -15.65 6.40
C VAL A 124 -4.13 -15.03 7.26
N VAL A 125 -3.75 -14.06 8.10
CA VAL A 125 -4.69 -13.25 8.88
C VAL A 125 -4.51 -11.78 8.59
N GLY A 126 -5.62 -11.06 8.44
CA GLY A 126 -5.61 -9.62 8.14
C GLY A 126 -6.35 -8.79 9.17
N SER A 127 -5.90 -7.56 9.41
CA SER A 127 -6.70 -6.57 10.15
C SER A 127 -7.26 -5.49 9.21
N ALA A 128 -8.49 -5.05 9.50
CA ALA A 128 -9.13 -3.93 8.82
C ALA A 128 -9.96 -3.09 9.80
N GLY A 129 -10.43 -1.92 9.37
CA GLY A 129 -11.09 -0.95 10.27
C GLY A 129 -12.62 -0.96 10.26
N SER A 130 -13.26 -2.01 9.73
CA SER A 130 -14.72 -2.16 9.71
C SER A 130 -15.11 -3.62 9.45
N LYS A 131 -16.30 -4.03 9.89
CA LYS A 131 -16.87 -5.35 9.61
C LYS A 131 -16.94 -5.66 8.10
N GLU A 132 -17.38 -4.72 7.27
CA GLU A 132 -17.46 -4.90 5.82
C GLU A 132 -16.10 -5.31 5.22
N LYS A 133 -15.03 -4.61 5.62
CA LYS A 133 -13.68 -4.93 5.17
C LYS A 133 -13.17 -6.27 5.68
N VAL A 134 -13.56 -6.67 6.90
CA VAL A 134 -13.25 -7.99 7.45
C VAL A 134 -13.94 -9.09 6.66
N ASP A 135 -15.23 -8.92 6.37
CA ASP A 135 -16.00 -9.86 5.57
C ASP A 135 -15.41 -9.96 4.14
N LEU A 136 -14.94 -8.84 3.58
CA LEU A 136 -14.26 -8.81 2.28
C LEU A 136 -12.96 -9.64 2.29
N LEU A 137 -12.15 -9.52 3.34
CA LEU A 137 -10.90 -10.28 3.51
C LEU A 137 -11.14 -11.78 3.48
N LYS A 138 -12.12 -12.26 4.26
CA LYS A 138 -12.43 -13.68 4.36
C LYS A 138 -13.11 -14.21 3.10
N ASN A 139 -14.16 -13.52 2.64
CA ASN A 139 -15.06 -14.05 1.61
C ASN A 139 -14.54 -13.85 0.18
N LYS A 140 -13.85 -12.73 -0.10
CA LYS A 140 -13.40 -12.39 -1.46
C LYS A 140 -11.91 -12.64 -1.68
N PHE A 141 -11.08 -12.29 -0.69
CA PHE A 141 -9.62 -12.44 -0.82
C PHE A 141 -9.08 -13.77 -0.28
N GLY A 142 -9.93 -14.58 0.36
CA GLY A 142 -9.58 -15.93 0.81
C GLY A 142 -8.63 -15.97 2.01
N PHE A 143 -8.58 -14.91 2.82
CA PHE A 143 -7.86 -14.92 4.09
C PHE A 143 -8.46 -16.00 5.00
N ASP A 144 -7.61 -16.69 5.77
CA ASP A 144 -8.09 -17.70 6.71
C ASP A 144 -8.90 -17.04 7.82
N GLU A 145 -8.37 -15.95 8.38
CA GLU A 145 -9.05 -15.15 9.38
C GLU A 145 -8.85 -13.65 9.16
N ALA A 146 -9.75 -12.85 9.73
CA ALA A 146 -9.59 -11.41 9.77
C ALA A 146 -10.35 -10.81 10.96
N PHE A 147 -9.92 -9.64 11.42
CA PHE A 147 -10.56 -8.95 12.54
C PHE A 147 -10.60 -7.43 12.35
N ASN A 148 -11.60 -6.81 13.00
CA ASN A 148 -11.74 -5.36 13.02
C ASN A 148 -10.91 -4.79 14.17
N TYR A 149 -9.75 -4.18 13.87
CA TYR A 149 -8.85 -3.69 14.92
C TYR A 149 -9.48 -2.58 15.79
N LYS A 150 -10.54 -1.90 15.32
CA LYS A 150 -11.24 -0.86 16.08
C LYS A 150 -12.19 -1.42 17.14
N GLU A 151 -12.57 -2.69 17.04
CA GLU A 151 -13.45 -3.37 17.98
C GLU A 151 -12.68 -4.16 19.04
N GLU A 152 -11.35 -4.29 18.88
CA GLU A 152 -10.49 -4.99 19.83
C GLU A 152 -10.04 -4.06 20.96
N HIS A 153 -10.37 -4.43 22.20
CA HIS A 153 -9.87 -3.72 23.39
C HIS A 153 -8.38 -3.96 23.64
N ASP A 154 -7.87 -5.14 23.28
CA ASP A 154 -6.45 -5.51 23.40
C ASP A 154 -5.98 -6.25 22.14
N LEU A 155 -5.13 -5.58 21.37
CA LEU A 155 -4.55 -6.12 20.14
C LEU A 155 -3.65 -7.34 20.41
N ASN A 156 -2.98 -7.41 21.56
CA ASN A 156 -2.12 -8.55 21.89
C ASN A 156 -2.98 -9.82 22.07
N SER A 157 -4.05 -9.73 22.84
CA SER A 157 -5.02 -10.82 22.98
C SER A 157 -5.66 -11.18 21.66
N ALA A 158 -6.03 -10.21 20.83
CA ALA A 158 -6.59 -10.46 19.50
C ALA A 158 -5.63 -11.30 18.64
N LEU A 159 -4.37 -10.88 18.53
CA LEU A 159 -3.36 -11.60 17.76
C LEU A 159 -3.14 -13.02 18.28
N LYS A 160 -3.12 -13.25 19.60
CA LYS A 160 -3.00 -14.60 20.17
C LYS A 160 -4.15 -15.53 19.81
N ARG A 161 -5.38 -15.00 19.67
CA ARG A 161 -6.54 -15.82 19.27
C ARG A 161 -6.37 -16.40 17.87
N TYR A 162 -5.82 -15.61 16.94
CA TYR A 162 -5.61 -16.01 15.56
C TYR A 162 -4.26 -16.70 15.32
N PHE A 163 -3.27 -16.41 16.17
CA PHE A 163 -1.91 -16.95 16.07
C PHE A 163 -1.48 -17.61 17.38
N PRO A 164 -2.11 -18.73 17.79
CA PRO A 164 -1.76 -19.41 19.04
C PRO A 164 -0.31 -19.92 19.05
N SER A 165 0.27 -20.16 17.87
CA SER A 165 1.68 -20.54 17.69
C SER A 165 2.60 -19.38 17.27
N GLY A 166 2.08 -18.15 17.23
CA GLY A 166 2.79 -16.93 16.85
C GLY A 166 2.84 -16.64 15.34
N ILE A 167 3.46 -15.50 15.01
CA ILE A 167 3.53 -14.91 13.66
C ILE A 167 4.93 -15.11 13.06
N ASP A 168 5.05 -15.80 11.93
CA ASP A 168 6.33 -15.95 11.22
C ASP A 168 6.66 -14.72 10.36
N ILE A 169 5.65 -14.09 9.78
CA ILE A 169 5.79 -12.94 8.88
C ILE A 169 4.77 -11.86 9.27
N TYR A 170 5.22 -10.61 9.37
CA TYR A 170 4.34 -9.45 9.45
C TYR A 170 4.58 -8.53 8.26
N PHE A 171 3.54 -8.29 7.48
CA PHE A 171 3.55 -7.24 6.46
C PHE A 171 2.97 -5.96 7.07
N GLU A 172 3.85 -5.00 7.35
CA GLU A 172 3.57 -3.80 8.12
C GLU A 172 3.21 -2.62 7.21
N ASN A 173 1.97 -2.13 7.34
CA ASN A 173 1.41 -0.97 6.63
C ASN A 173 0.96 0.18 7.56
N VAL A 174 0.89 -0.05 8.88
CA VAL A 174 0.19 0.78 9.87
C VAL A 174 1.11 1.36 10.94
N GLY A 175 1.98 0.56 11.55
CA GLY A 175 2.84 1.00 12.66
C GLY A 175 2.13 1.12 14.01
N GLY A 176 2.69 1.92 14.90
CA GLY A 176 2.12 2.27 16.22
C GLY A 176 1.78 1.05 17.09
N LYS A 177 0.62 1.12 17.78
CA LYS A 177 0.15 0.06 18.69
C LYS A 177 0.03 -1.32 18.06
N MET A 178 -0.25 -1.39 16.74
CA MET A 178 -0.30 -2.68 16.05
C MET A 178 1.08 -3.32 15.97
N LEU A 179 2.11 -2.56 15.59
CA LEU A 179 3.50 -3.04 15.57
C LEU A 179 3.93 -3.54 16.95
N ASP A 180 3.62 -2.76 18.00
CA ASP A 180 3.95 -3.12 19.37
C ASP A 180 3.30 -4.44 19.81
N ALA A 181 2.03 -4.65 19.46
CA ALA A 181 1.33 -5.89 19.74
C ALA A 181 1.89 -7.06 18.91
N VAL A 182 2.28 -6.83 17.65
CA VAL A 182 2.85 -7.87 16.78
C VAL A 182 4.20 -8.33 17.29
N LEU A 183 5.09 -7.43 17.72
CA LEU A 183 6.41 -7.79 18.27
C LEU A 183 6.30 -8.83 19.40
N LEU A 184 5.30 -8.70 20.27
CA LEU A 184 5.00 -9.65 21.34
C LEU A 184 4.53 -11.03 20.83
N ASN A 185 3.98 -11.10 19.62
CA ASN A 185 3.40 -12.32 19.02
C ASN A 185 4.24 -12.93 17.89
N MET A 186 5.33 -12.28 17.47
CA MET A 186 6.26 -12.86 16.49
C MET A 186 6.88 -14.18 17.00
N ARG A 187 7.19 -15.07 16.06
CA ARG A 187 7.97 -16.29 16.29
C ARG A 187 9.47 -16.01 16.24
N LEU A 188 10.25 -16.96 16.76
CA LEU A 188 11.71 -16.94 16.64
C LEU A 188 12.11 -16.88 15.16
N ARG A 189 13.02 -15.97 14.80
CA ARG A 189 13.45 -15.67 13.41
C ARG A 189 12.31 -15.18 12.50
N GLY A 190 11.28 -14.59 13.09
CA GLY A 190 10.22 -13.92 12.35
C GLY A 190 10.72 -12.76 11.50
N ARG A 191 9.96 -12.38 10.48
CA ARG A 191 10.31 -11.26 9.58
C ARG A 191 9.21 -10.21 9.55
N ILE A 192 9.59 -8.95 9.55
CA ILE A 192 8.70 -7.80 9.43
C ILE A 192 9.14 -7.01 8.21
N ALA A 193 8.31 -6.99 7.16
CA ALA A 193 8.50 -6.10 6.01
C ALA A 193 7.77 -4.78 6.31
N VAL A 194 8.53 -3.72 6.56
CA VAL A 194 8.03 -2.38 6.86
C VAL A 194 7.74 -1.67 5.54
N CYS A 195 6.52 -1.86 5.03
CA CYS A 195 6.03 -1.23 3.80
C CYS A 195 5.54 0.20 4.05
N GLY A 196 4.93 0.45 5.21
CA GLY A 196 4.40 1.75 5.58
C GLY A 196 3.97 1.79 7.04
N MET A 197 3.71 3.00 7.54
CA MET A 197 3.25 3.23 8.92
C MET A 197 2.14 4.28 8.92
N ILE A 198 1.03 3.99 8.23
CA ILE A 198 -0.02 4.99 7.95
C ILE A 198 -0.65 5.61 9.20
N SER A 199 -0.63 4.94 10.37
CA SER A 199 -1.18 5.54 11.58
C SER A 199 -0.33 6.69 12.14
N GLN A 200 0.92 6.83 11.67
CA GLN A 200 1.86 7.82 12.16
C GLN A 200 1.89 9.11 11.31
N TYR A 201 1.47 9.05 10.04
CA TYR A 201 1.72 10.13 9.06
C TYR A 201 1.04 11.46 9.37
N ASN A 202 -0.07 11.45 10.10
CA ASN A 202 -0.85 12.65 10.43
C ASN A 202 -0.71 13.07 11.91
N LEU A 203 0.22 12.47 12.65
CA LEU A 203 0.49 12.83 14.04
C LEU A 203 1.59 13.88 14.08
N GLU A 204 1.42 14.91 14.92
CA GLU A 204 2.50 15.88 15.20
C GLU A 204 3.66 15.20 15.95
N GLU A 205 3.32 14.28 16.87
CA GLU A 205 4.26 13.46 17.60
C GLU A 205 3.98 11.97 17.32
N PRO A 206 4.87 11.26 16.62
CA PRO A 206 4.71 9.82 16.36
C PRO A 206 4.69 8.99 17.65
N GLU A 207 3.89 7.92 17.64
CA GLU A 207 3.83 6.96 18.73
C GLU A 207 5.14 6.16 18.83
N GLY A 208 5.70 6.07 20.04
CA GLY A 208 6.88 5.24 20.31
C GLY A 208 6.56 3.74 20.33
N VAL A 209 7.42 2.93 19.71
CA VAL A 209 7.35 1.46 19.74
C VAL A 209 8.14 0.95 20.94
N GLN A 210 7.46 0.34 21.91
CA GLN A 210 8.02 -0.02 23.21
C GLN A 210 8.61 -1.45 23.26
N ASN A 211 8.16 -2.35 22.40
CA ASN A 211 8.50 -3.79 22.49
C ASN A 211 9.70 -4.21 21.64
N LEU A 212 10.60 -3.29 21.27
CA LEU A 212 11.76 -3.59 20.41
C LEU A 212 12.75 -4.62 21.00
N LEU A 213 12.74 -4.84 22.33
CA LEU A 213 13.50 -5.95 22.94
C LEU A 213 13.12 -7.32 22.35
N CYS A 214 11.90 -7.48 21.82
CA CYS A 214 11.49 -8.68 21.10
C CYS A 214 12.32 -8.95 19.84
N VAL A 215 12.86 -7.91 19.21
CA VAL A 215 13.73 -8.06 18.03
C VAL A 215 14.98 -8.86 18.39
N ILE A 216 15.55 -8.59 19.56
CA ILE A 216 16.72 -9.31 20.09
C ILE A 216 16.30 -10.71 20.55
N SER A 217 15.33 -10.81 21.45
CA SER A 217 14.98 -12.09 22.10
C SER A 217 14.42 -13.12 21.12
N LYS A 218 13.75 -12.67 20.05
CA LYS A 218 13.18 -13.52 19.00
C LYS A 218 13.97 -13.46 17.70
N GLN A 219 15.10 -12.76 17.64
CA GLN A 219 15.96 -12.68 16.45
C GLN A 219 15.17 -12.24 15.20
N ILE A 220 14.29 -11.26 15.35
CA ILE A 220 13.41 -10.79 14.28
C ILE A 220 14.24 -9.98 13.28
N ARG A 221 14.03 -10.20 11.98
CA ARG A 221 14.48 -9.25 10.96
C ARG A 221 13.35 -8.26 10.70
N MET A 222 13.60 -6.97 10.93
CA MET A 222 12.66 -5.89 10.60
C MET A 222 13.32 -4.99 9.56
N GLU A 223 12.71 -4.91 8.38
CA GLU A 223 13.35 -4.30 7.21
C GLU A 223 12.36 -3.42 6.45
N GLY A 224 12.71 -2.14 6.31
CA GLY A 224 12.02 -1.22 5.41
C GLY A 224 12.47 -1.40 3.98
N PHE A 225 11.57 -1.17 3.04
CA PHE A 225 11.87 -1.24 1.61
C PHE A 225 11.09 -0.18 0.84
N ILE A 226 11.69 0.32 -0.25
CA ILE A 226 11.06 1.26 -1.17
C ILE A 226 10.98 0.61 -2.54
N VAL A 227 9.76 0.50 -3.09
CA VAL A 227 9.48 -0.22 -4.34
C VAL A 227 10.28 0.28 -5.55
N SER A 228 10.73 1.54 -5.54
CA SER A 228 11.54 2.11 -6.62
C SER A 228 12.86 1.38 -6.82
N ASP A 229 13.47 0.89 -5.73
CA ASP A 229 14.76 0.20 -5.76
C ASP A 229 14.65 -1.18 -6.44
N TYR A 230 13.42 -1.68 -6.55
CA TYR A 230 13.09 -3.00 -7.06
C TYR A 230 12.49 -2.97 -8.47
N TYR A 231 12.42 -1.83 -9.17
CA TYR A 231 11.83 -1.77 -10.52
C TYR A 231 12.50 -2.70 -11.54
N HIS A 232 13.73 -3.13 -11.30
CA HIS A 232 14.39 -4.17 -12.08
C HIS A 232 13.66 -5.54 -12.01
N LEU A 233 12.85 -5.79 -10.99
CA LEU A 233 12.01 -6.99 -10.84
C LEU A 233 10.61 -6.84 -11.43
N TYR A 234 10.25 -5.65 -11.93
CA TYR A 234 8.92 -5.40 -12.47
C TYR A 234 8.51 -6.37 -13.60
N PRO A 235 9.38 -6.72 -14.57
CA PRO A 235 9.04 -7.72 -15.58
C PRO A 235 8.66 -9.07 -14.98
N LYS A 236 9.42 -9.56 -13.98
CA LYS A 236 9.16 -10.81 -13.26
C LYS A 236 7.83 -10.78 -12.51
N PHE A 237 7.51 -9.65 -11.89
CA PHE A 237 6.20 -9.44 -11.26
C PHE A 237 5.07 -9.55 -12.29
N VAL A 238 5.19 -8.86 -13.43
CA VAL A 238 4.16 -8.89 -14.49
C VAL A 238 3.96 -10.29 -15.05
N GLU A 239 5.05 -11.01 -15.32
CA GLU A 239 5.01 -12.41 -15.80
C GLU A 239 4.29 -13.32 -14.81
N MET A 240 4.49 -13.14 -13.51
CA MET A 240 3.83 -13.93 -12.47
C MET A 240 2.34 -13.56 -12.31
N VAL A 241 2.01 -12.28 -12.23
CA VAL A 241 0.67 -11.84 -11.82
C VAL A 241 -0.35 -11.91 -12.95
N LEU A 242 0.08 -11.74 -14.21
CA LEU A 242 -0.83 -11.68 -15.36
C LEU A 242 -1.63 -12.97 -15.58
N PRO A 243 -1.01 -14.16 -15.61
CA PRO A 243 -1.75 -15.42 -15.73
C PRO A 243 -2.74 -15.61 -14.58
N LEU A 244 -2.33 -15.29 -13.36
CA LEU A 244 -3.19 -15.44 -12.17
C LEU A 244 -4.44 -14.54 -12.23
N ILE A 245 -4.29 -13.32 -12.73
CA ILE A 245 -5.44 -12.43 -12.97
C ILE A 245 -6.35 -12.99 -14.06
N LYS A 246 -5.78 -13.44 -15.19
CA LYS A 246 -6.55 -14.01 -16.32
C LYS A 246 -7.31 -15.27 -15.94
N GLU A 247 -6.73 -16.10 -15.08
CA GLU A 247 -7.33 -17.32 -14.55
C GLU A 247 -8.30 -17.07 -13.39
N GLY A 248 -8.50 -15.82 -12.98
CA GLY A 248 -9.37 -15.46 -11.85
C GLY A 248 -8.85 -15.91 -10.49
N LYS A 249 -7.58 -16.30 -10.38
CA LYS A 249 -6.92 -16.69 -9.12
C LYS A 249 -6.57 -15.50 -8.24
N ILE A 250 -6.48 -14.31 -8.83
CA ILE A 250 -6.33 -13.05 -8.10
C ILE A 250 -7.53 -12.16 -8.38
N THR A 251 -8.16 -11.71 -7.30
CA THR A 251 -9.21 -10.70 -7.31
C THR A 251 -8.66 -9.35 -6.83
N TYR A 252 -9.30 -8.27 -7.25
CA TYR A 252 -8.92 -6.93 -6.84
C TYR A 252 -10.17 -6.09 -6.61
N VAL A 253 -10.19 -5.28 -5.56
CA VAL A 253 -11.28 -4.37 -5.24
C VAL A 253 -10.77 -2.95 -5.23
N GLU A 254 -11.52 -2.11 -5.93
CA GLU A 254 -11.29 -0.68 -6.07
C GLU A 254 -12.49 0.08 -5.54
N ASP A 255 -12.19 1.26 -5.01
CA ASP A 255 -13.16 2.26 -4.59
C ASP A 255 -13.06 3.42 -5.59
N LEU A 256 -14.12 3.63 -6.37
CA LEU A 256 -14.12 4.58 -7.47
C LEU A 256 -14.76 5.89 -7.05
N ALA A 257 -14.01 6.99 -7.17
CA ALA A 257 -14.50 8.34 -7.06
C ALA A 257 -14.55 8.96 -8.46
N ASN A 258 -15.71 9.43 -8.90
CA ASN A 258 -15.87 10.00 -10.24
C ASN A 258 -15.64 11.52 -10.22
N GLY A 259 -14.90 12.01 -11.22
CA GLY A 259 -14.57 13.42 -11.38
C GLY A 259 -13.34 13.87 -10.57
N LEU A 260 -12.53 14.74 -11.17
CA LEU A 260 -11.34 15.30 -10.52
C LEU A 260 -11.70 16.09 -9.25
N GLU A 261 -12.88 16.71 -9.22
CA GLU A 261 -13.47 17.38 -8.07
C GLU A 261 -13.63 16.47 -6.84
N SER A 262 -13.76 15.16 -7.04
CA SER A 262 -13.83 14.18 -5.96
C SER A 262 -12.46 13.80 -5.38
N ALA A 263 -11.36 14.19 -6.04
CA ALA A 263 -10.02 13.80 -5.62
C ALA A 263 -9.65 14.25 -4.19
N PRO A 264 -9.93 15.50 -3.74
CA PRO A 264 -9.60 15.92 -2.39
C PRO A 264 -10.35 15.11 -1.32
N SER A 265 -11.64 14.87 -1.53
CA SER A 265 -12.47 14.13 -0.56
C SER A 265 -12.09 12.66 -0.52
N ALA A 266 -11.77 12.04 -1.66
CA ALA A 266 -11.24 10.69 -1.76
C ALA A 266 -9.87 10.55 -1.06
N LEU A 267 -8.96 11.52 -1.25
CA LEU A 267 -7.65 11.52 -0.60
C LEU A 267 -7.77 11.63 0.93
N ILE A 268 -8.60 12.54 1.44
CA ILE A 268 -8.89 12.64 2.89
C ILE A 268 -9.56 11.35 3.39
N GLY A 269 -10.39 10.72 2.55
CA GLY A 269 -11.02 9.43 2.81
C GLY A 269 -10.03 8.31 3.10
N LEU A 270 -8.88 8.31 2.43
CA LEU A 270 -7.83 7.32 2.62
C LEU A 270 -7.31 7.32 4.07
N PHE A 271 -6.98 8.49 4.60
CA PHE A 271 -6.42 8.64 5.96
C PHE A 271 -7.46 8.41 7.06
N SER A 272 -8.75 8.58 6.76
CA SER A 272 -9.84 8.22 7.67
C SER A 272 -10.29 6.76 7.53
N GLY A 273 -9.69 6.02 6.59
CA GLY A 273 -10.02 4.63 6.32
C GLY A 273 -11.44 4.45 5.77
N ARG A 274 -11.97 5.44 5.04
CA ARG A 274 -13.30 5.36 4.41
C ARG A 274 -13.32 4.43 3.19
N ASN A 275 -12.25 4.41 2.41
CA ASN A 275 -12.19 3.64 1.16
C ASN A 275 -12.27 2.12 1.38
N VAL A 276 -12.97 1.38 0.53
CA VAL A 276 -12.98 -0.10 0.51
C VAL A 276 -12.19 -0.61 -0.69
N GLY A 277 -10.98 -1.11 -0.45
CA GLY A 277 -10.05 -1.47 -1.54
C GLY A 277 -9.16 -0.31 -1.96
N LYS A 278 -8.68 -0.33 -3.20
CA LYS A 278 -7.82 0.72 -3.77
C LYS A 278 -8.67 1.92 -4.18
N GLN A 279 -8.44 3.08 -3.56
CA GLN A 279 -9.04 4.33 -4.03
C GLN A 279 -8.51 4.70 -5.42
N VAL A 280 -9.42 4.95 -6.36
CA VAL A 280 -9.17 5.45 -7.71
C VAL A 280 -10.05 6.67 -7.95
N VAL A 281 -9.52 7.67 -8.63
CA VAL A 281 -10.31 8.81 -9.13
C VAL A 281 -10.41 8.70 -10.64
N VAL A 282 -11.62 8.53 -11.15
CA VAL A 282 -11.93 8.50 -12.58
C VAL A 282 -12.07 9.94 -13.05
N VAL A 283 -11.02 10.48 -13.67
CA VAL A 283 -11.00 11.87 -14.15
C VAL A 283 -11.76 12.02 -15.47
N ASP A 284 -11.65 11.01 -16.34
CA ASP A 284 -12.39 10.91 -17.60
C ASP A 284 -12.68 9.42 -17.87
N PRO A 285 -13.94 9.02 -18.08
CA PRO A 285 -14.28 7.64 -18.44
C PRO A 285 -13.96 7.26 -19.89
N GLU A 286 -13.55 8.19 -20.76
CA GLU A 286 -13.25 7.95 -22.21
C GLU A 286 -11.78 8.17 -22.63
#